data_AF-A0A6D1ACC1-F1
#
_entry.id   AF-A0A6D1ACC1-F1
#
_cell.length_a   1.000
_cell.length_b   1.000
_cell.length_c   1.000
_cell.angle_alpha   90.00
_cell.angle_beta   90.00
_cell.angle_gamma   90.00
#
_symmetry.space_group_name_H-M   'P 1'
#
loop_
_entity.id
_entity.type
_entity.pdbx_description
1 polymer ?
#
loop_
_entity_poly.entity_id
_entity_poly.type
_entity_poly.pdbx_seq_one_letter_code
_entity_poly.pdbx_strand_id
1 'polypeptide(L)' 'FDSAYDLNVRKSKFPSAPQKETGVFIFPNLESCNIGCKIAQRMGNYGAVGAILQGINGAINDFSRGATVADVIDVTSITI' A
#
# COMPACT_ATOMS: atom_id res chain seq x y z
N PHE A 1 -7.47 -10.70 4.71
CA PHE A 1 -7.36 -9.25 4.93
C PHE A 1 -8.00 -8.90 6.27
N ASP A 2 -9.25 -9.32 6.47
CA ASP A 2 -9.93 -9.42 7.77
C ASP A 2 -9.01 -9.67 8.99
N SER A 3 -8.25 -10.76 9.05
CA SER A 3 -7.34 -11.02 10.18
C SER A 3 -6.13 -10.10 10.24
N ALA A 4 -5.77 -9.45 9.14
CA ALA A 4 -4.67 -8.48 9.08
C ALA A 4 -5.15 -7.06 9.49
N TYR A 5 -6.42 -6.74 9.29
CA TYR A 5 -6.99 -5.41 9.55
C TYR A 5 -7.73 -5.33 10.89
N ASP A 6 -8.53 -6.35 11.23
CA ASP A 6 -9.33 -6.40 12.46
C ASP A 6 -8.67 -7.32 13.51
N LEU A 7 -8.27 -6.74 14.65
CA LEU A 7 -7.64 -7.46 15.75
C LEU A 7 -8.59 -8.46 16.44
N ASN A 8 -9.90 -8.24 16.44
CA ASN A 8 -10.86 -9.20 17.00
C ASN A 8 -10.89 -10.47 16.16
N VAL A 9 -10.93 -10.32 14.82
CA VAL A 9 -10.86 -11.44 13.88
C VAL A 9 -9.51 -12.13 14.00
N ARG A 10 -8.41 -11.38 14.13
CA ARG A 10 -7.07 -11.94 14.33
C ARG A 10 -6.99 -12.78 15.60
N LYS A 11 -7.44 -12.25 16.74
CA LYS A 11 -7.42 -12.94 18.02
C LYS A 11 -8.21 -14.25 17.97
N SER A 12 -9.32 -14.27 17.22
CA SER A 12 -10.12 -15.47 17.01
C SER A 12 -9.44 -16.51 16.11
N LYS A 13 -8.86 -16.09 14.97
CA LYS A 13 -8.29 -17.02 13.97
C LYS A 13 -6.84 -17.43 14.26
N PHE A 14 -6.07 -16.53 14.87
CA PHE A 14 -4.63 -16.64 15.10
C PHE A 14 -4.26 -16.11 16.51
N PRO A 15 -4.68 -16.80 17.58
CA PRO A 15 -4.50 -16.32 18.96
C PRO A 15 -3.04 -16.17 19.39
N SER A 16 -2.11 -16.93 18.80
CA SER A 16 -0.67 -16.85 19.07
C SER A 16 0.05 -15.77 18.28
N ALA A 17 -0.59 -15.13 17.30
CA ALA A 17 0.02 -14.07 16.50
C ALA A 17 0.11 -12.75 17.29
N PRO A 18 1.03 -11.83 16.90
CA PRO A 18 1.08 -10.49 17.47
C PRO A 18 -0.25 -9.74 17.30
N GLN A 19 -0.79 -9.25 18.41
CA GLN A 19 -2.05 -8.48 18.45
C GLN A 19 -1.79 -6.97 18.44
N LYS A 20 -0.91 -6.54 17.53
CA LYS A 20 -0.60 -5.14 17.27
C LYS A 20 -1.14 -4.76 15.89
N GLU A 21 -1.68 -3.55 15.77
CA GLU A 21 -2.04 -3.00 14.46
C GLU A 21 -0.81 -2.90 13.56
N THR A 22 -1.04 -3.13 12.27
CA THR A 22 -0.01 -3.08 11.24
C THR A 22 -0.47 -2.14 10.15
N GLY A 23 0.41 -1.23 9.72
CA GLY A 23 0.15 -0.33 8.59
C GLY A 23 0.66 -0.88 7.24
N VAL A 24 1.33 -2.04 7.23
CA VAL A 24 1.99 -2.59 6.05
C VAL A 24 1.34 -3.92 5.67
N PHE A 25 0.83 -3.99 4.43
CA PHE A 25 0.20 -5.18 3.86
C PHE A 25 1.02 -5.67 2.67
N ILE A 26 1.67 -6.83 2.82
CA ILE A 26 2.43 -7.46 1.74
C ILE A 26 1.48 -8.36 0.94
N PHE A 27 1.31 -8.05 -0.33
CA PHE A 27 0.44 -8.83 -1.22
C PHE A 27 1.18 -10.05 -1.79
N PRO A 28 0.49 -11.18 -2.00
CA PRO A 28 1.12 -12.42 -2.47
C PRO A 28 1.60 -12.34 -3.92
N ASN A 29 1.04 -11.42 -4.73
CA ASN A 29 1.43 -11.22 -6.12
C ASN A 29 1.01 -9.83 -6.63
N LEU A 30 1.46 -9.49 -7.84
CA LEU A 30 1.20 -8.20 -8.47
C LEU A 30 -0.29 -7.95 -8.74
N GLU A 31 -1.03 -8.96 -9.19
CA GLU A 31 -2.45 -8.83 -9.54
C GLU A 31 -3.29 -8.45 -8.33
N SER A 32 -3.12 -9.18 -7.22
CA SER A 32 -3.81 -8.89 -5.96
C SER A 32 -3.44 -7.51 -5.40
N CYS A 33 -2.17 -7.10 -5.51
CA CYS A 33 -1.71 -5.77 -5.11
C CYS A 33 -2.38 -4.68 -5.96
N ASN A 34 -2.33 -4.81 -7.29
CA ASN A 34 -2.84 -3.81 -8.22
C ASN A 34 -4.35 -3.59 -8.06
N ILE A 35 -5.10 -4.70 -7.93
CA ILE A 35 -6.54 -4.67 -7.68
C ILE A 35 -6.82 -4.12 -6.27
N GLY A 36 -6.13 -4.62 -5.25
CA GLY A 36 -6.34 -4.24 -3.85
C GLY A 36 -6.12 -2.74 -3.60
N CYS A 37 -5.00 -2.19 -4.07
CA CYS A 37 -4.70 -0.76 -3.93
C CYS A 37 -5.76 0.12 -4.64
N LYS A 38 -6.23 -0.29 -5.82
CA LYS A 38 -7.28 0.43 -6.55
C LYS A 38 -8.65 0.35 -5.88
N ILE A 39 -8.98 -0.78 -5.24
CA ILE A 39 -10.19 -0.90 -4.43
C ILE A 39 -10.10 0.02 -3.21
N ALA A 40 -8.99 0.00 -2.48
CA ALA A 40 -8.79 0.87 -1.32
C ALA A 40 -8.90 2.36 -1.70
N GLN A 41 -8.29 2.76 -2.83
CA GLN A 41 -8.38 4.12 -3.35
C GLN A 41 -9.81 4.50 -3.75
N ARG A 42 -10.46 3.70 -4.61
CA ARG A 42 -11.75 4.08 -5.22
C ARG A 42 -12.95 3.85 -4.32
N MET A 43 -12.94 2.80 -3.51
CA MET A 43 -14.07 2.44 -2.64
C MET A 43 -13.84 2.87 -1.20
N GLY A 44 -12.61 2.82 -0.71
CA GLY A 44 -12.25 3.22 0.65
C GLY A 44 -11.94 4.71 0.79
N ASN A 45 -11.91 5.47 -0.30
CA ASN A 45 -11.57 6.89 -0.35
C ASN A 45 -10.21 7.21 0.30
N TYR A 46 -9.29 6.25 0.25
CA TYR A 46 -7.91 6.43 0.71
C TYR A 46 -7.08 7.15 -0.36
N GLY A 47 -6.14 7.99 0.09
CA GLY A 47 -5.08 8.51 -0.78
C GLY A 47 -4.19 7.38 -1.28
N ALA A 48 -3.72 7.49 -2.52
CA ALA A 48 -2.79 6.54 -3.12
C ALA A 48 -1.63 7.30 -3.76
N VAL A 49 -0.47 7.26 -3.11
CA VAL A 49 0.77 7.74 -3.70
C VAL A 49 1.27 6.65 -4.67
N GLY A 50 1.85 7.07 -5.81
CA GLY A 50 2.28 6.18 -6.89
C GLY A 50 3.24 5.06 -6.47
N ALA A 51 3.63 4.21 -7.44
CA ALA A 51 4.54 3.11 -7.15
C ALA A 51 5.92 3.64 -6.71
N ILE A 52 6.27 3.39 -5.45
CA ILE A 52 7.57 3.77 -4.89
C ILE A 52 8.55 2.59 -5.01
N LEU A 53 9.63 2.77 -5.75
CA LEU A 53 10.69 1.78 -5.93
C LEU A 53 11.60 1.76 -4.69
N GLN A 54 12.02 0.55 -4.30
CA GLN A 54 12.92 0.31 -3.18
C GLN A 54 14.02 -0.67 -3.59
N GLY A 55 15.18 -0.62 -2.93
CA GLY A 55 16.28 -1.56 -3.16
C GLY A 55 17.15 -1.26 -4.38
N ILE A 56 17.18 0.00 -4.83
CA ILE A 56 17.99 0.49 -5.95
C ILE A 56 19.06 1.48 -5.48
N ASN A 57 20.19 1.59 -6.21
CA ASN A 57 21.33 2.45 -5.84
C ASN A 57 21.14 3.95 -6.09
N GLY A 58 19.98 4.36 -6.61
CA GLY A 58 19.67 5.75 -6.92
C GLY A 58 18.20 6.06 -6.65
N ALA A 59 17.89 7.34 -6.54
CA ALA A 59 16.53 7.83 -6.33
C ALA A 59 15.77 7.86 -7.67
N ILE A 60 15.12 6.75 -8.00
CA ILE A 60 14.38 6.58 -9.26
C ILE A 60 12.98 6.10 -8.92
N ASN A 61 11.96 6.79 -9.45
CA ASN A 61 10.55 6.38 -9.37
C ASN A 61 9.89 6.57 -10.74
N ASP A 62 8.86 5.77 -10.99
CA ASP A 62 8.06 5.83 -12.22
C ASP A 62 6.70 6.49 -11.95
N PHE A 63 6.19 7.21 -12.95
CA PHE A 63 4.88 7.86 -12.89
C PHE A 63 3.88 7.08 -13.73
N SER A 64 2.69 6.86 -13.18
CA SER A 64 1.59 6.28 -13.97
C SER A 64 1.20 7.23 -15.11
N ARG A 65 0.89 6.67 -16.28
CA ARG A 65 0.27 7.41 -17.39
C ARG A 65 -1.05 8.02 -16.89
N GLY A 66 -1.08 9.35 -16.75
CA GLY A 66 -2.21 10.09 -16.17
C GLY A 66 -2.00 10.62 -14.75
N ALA A 67 -0.77 10.63 -14.23
CA ALA A 67 -0.42 11.29 -12.97
C ALA A 67 -0.85 12.77 -12.99
N THR A 68 -1.51 13.19 -11.90
CA THR A 68 -1.85 14.59 -11.67
C THR A 68 -0.62 15.37 -11.21
N VAL A 69 -0.70 16.71 -11.24
CA VAL A 69 0.37 17.57 -10.68
C VAL A 69 0.64 17.24 -9.21
N ALA A 70 -0.42 16.94 -8.44
CA ALA A 70 -0.29 16.53 -7.04
C ALA A 70 0.49 15.21 -6.92
N ASP A 71 0.15 14.20 -7.72
CA ASP A 71 0.86 12.90 -7.71
C ASP A 71 2.36 13.07 -8.02
N VAL A 72 2.69 13.98 -8.95
CA VAL A 72 4.09 14.28 -9.30
C VAL A 72 4.82 14.92 -8.13
N ILE A 73 4.21 15.89 -7.45
CA ILE A 73 4.79 16.56 -6.28
C ILE A 73 5.01 15.54 -5.15
N ASP A 74 4.02 14.70 -4.87
CA ASP A 74 4.09 13.72 -3.79
C ASP A 74 5.20 12.70 -4.02
N VAL A 75 5.24 12.07 -5.19
CA VAL A 75 6.28 11.06 -5.50
C VAL A 75 7.66 11.70 -5.58
N THR A 76 7.79 12.90 -6.16
CA THR A 76 9.09 13.59 -6.23
C THR A 76 9.60 13.94 -4.83
N SER A 77 8.71 14.38 -3.93
CA SER A 77 9.06 14.69 -2.55
C SER A 77 9.53 13.48 -1.74
N ILE A 78 9.09 12.27 -2.11
CA ILE A 78 9.59 11.00 -1.53
C ILE A 78 10.92 10.58 -2.16
N THR A 79 11.19 11.01 -3.39
CA THR A 79 12.35 10.57 -4.17
C THR A 79 13.64 11.32 -3.76
N ILE A 80 13.53 12.62 -3.48
CA ILE A 80 14.66 13.50 -3.11
C ILE A 80 15.06 13.34 -1.64
#